data_AF-A0A4U3A4X2-F1
#
_entry.id   AF-A0A4U3A4X2-F1
#
_cell.length_a   1.000
_cell.length_b   1.000
_cell.length_c   1.000
_cell.angle_alpha   90.00
_cell.angle_beta   90.00
_cell.angle_gamma   90.00
#
_symmetry.space_group_name_H-M   'P 1'
#
loop_
_entity.id
_entity.type
_entity.pdbx_description
1 polymer ?
#
loop_
_entity_poly.entity_id
_entity_poly.type
_entity_poly.pdbx_seq_one_letter_code
_entity_poly.pdbx_strand_id
1 'polypeptide(L)'
;QTYEAIDGLDALKKIDEVKVDMVILDIMMPNMHGFDVCFELRKYYDIPILMLTAKGETSQKVKGFHLGTDDYLVKPFFPICSP
;
A
#
# COMPACT_ATOMS: atom_id res chain seq x y z
N GLN A 1 15.97 -3.53 5.62
CA GLN A 1 15.68 -2.40 6.53
C GLN A 1 14.23 -2.01 6.34
N THR A 2 13.49 -1.72 7.41
CA THR A 2 12.12 -1.21 7.30
C THR A 2 12.10 0.28 7.64
N TYR A 3 11.18 0.99 6.98
CA TYR A 3 10.84 2.37 7.26
C TYR A 3 9.33 2.42 7.45
N GLU A 4 8.88 3.07 8.52
CA GLU A 4 7.47 3.16 8.86
C GLU A 4 6.99 4.60 8.63
N ALA A 5 5.75 4.74 8.16
CA ALA A 5 5.07 6.00 8.00
C ALA A 5 3.72 5.94 8.71
N ILE A 6 3.32 7.05 9.34
CA ILE A 6 2.08 7.09 10.13
C ILE A 6 0.84 7.36 9.28
N ASP A 7 1.01 7.94 8.09
CA ASP A 7 -0.03 8.19 7.09
C ASP A 7 0.55 8.33 5.68
N GLY A 8 -0.32 8.60 4.70
CA GLY A 8 0.08 8.74 3.30
C GLY A 8 0.98 9.93 3.00
N LEU A 9 0.84 11.05 3.72
CA LEU A 9 1.66 12.24 3.49
C LEU A 9 3.08 12.04 4.03
N ASP A 10 3.21 11.40 5.20
CA ASP A 10 4.51 10.99 5.75
C ASP A 10 5.19 9.95 4.85
N ALA A 11 4.43 9.01 4.28
CA ALA A 11 4.95 8.01 3.35
C ALA A 11 5.55 8.64 2.09
N LEU A 12 4.83 9.59 1.47
CA LEU A 12 5.31 10.30 0.27
C LEU A 12 6.57 11.12 0.55
N LYS A 13 6.70 11.75 1.71
CA LYS A 13 7.93 12.48 2.08
C LYS A 13 9.11 11.53 2.26
N LYS A 14 8.89 10.42 2.98
CA LYS A 14 9.97 9.46 3.27
C LYS A 14 10.49 8.77 2.03
N ILE A 15 9.63 8.46 1.06
CA ILE A 15 10.06 7.74 -0.15
C ILE A 15 11.02 8.55 -1.03
N ASP A 16 10.97 9.88 -0.93
CA ASP A 16 11.91 10.77 -1.61
C ASP A 16 13.29 10.78 -0.92
N GLU A 17 13.34 10.49 0.38
CA GLU A 17 14.56 10.54 1.20
C GLU A 17 15.28 9.19 1.28
N VAL A 18 14.54 8.08 1.18
CA VAL A 18 15.10 6.73 1.34
C VAL A 18 14.76 5.83 0.16
N LYS A 19 15.76 5.07 -0.30
CA LYS A 19 15.54 4.07 -1.34
C LYS A 19 14.86 2.84 -0.73
N VAL A 20 13.68 2.50 -1.25
CA VAL A 20 12.93 1.28 -0.90
C VAL A 20 12.77 0.39 -2.12
N ASP A 21 12.75 -0.92 -1.89
CA ASP A 21 12.54 -1.91 -2.94
C ASP A 21 11.08 -2.38 -3.02
N MET A 22 10.24 -2.05 -2.04
CA MET A 22 8.82 -2.42 -1.97
C MET A 22 8.06 -1.54 -0.97
N VAL A 23 6.77 -1.34 -1.21
CA VAL A 23 5.84 -0.66 -0.28
C VAL A 23 4.72 -1.62 0.15
N ILE A 24 4.43 -1.63 1.45
CA ILE A 24 3.23 -2.25 2.02
C ILE A 24 2.34 -1.12 2.51
N LEU A 25 1.12 -1.02 1.99
CA LEU A 25 0.29 0.17 2.12
C LEU A 25 -1.11 -0.16 2.61
N ASP A 26 -1.54 0.43 3.73
CA ASP A 26 -2.94 0.31 4.16
C ASP A 26 -3.82 1.25 3.32
N ILE A 27 -4.99 0.75 2.89
CA ILE A 27 -5.98 1.56 2.17
C ILE A 27 -6.66 2.58 3.08
N MET A 28 -6.90 2.20 4.33
CA MET A 28 -7.68 2.98 5.30
C MET A 28 -6.73 3.64 6.30
N MET A 29 -6.17 4.78 5.89
CA MET A 29 -5.31 5.62 6.73
C MET A 29 -5.96 6.99 6.97
N PRO A 30 -5.64 7.68 8.08
CA PRO A 30 -6.04 9.07 8.27
C PRO A 30 -5.34 9.98 7.23
N ASN A 31 -5.91 11.16 7.00
CA ASN A 31 -5.40 12.23 6.13
C ASN A 31 -5.37 11.93 4.62
N MET A 32 -4.97 10.73 4.19
CA MET A 32 -4.86 10.35 2.79
C MET A 32 -5.14 8.86 2.61
N HIS A 33 -6.00 8.50 1.66
CA HIS A 33 -6.28 7.09 1.37
C HIS A 33 -5.10 6.43 0.67
N GLY A 34 -4.88 5.14 0.95
CA GLY A 34 -3.78 4.38 0.32
C GLY A 34 -3.88 4.35 -1.21
N PHE A 35 -5.08 4.47 -1.79
CA PHE A 35 -5.22 4.56 -3.25
C PHE A 35 -4.59 5.83 -3.82
N ASP A 36 -4.76 6.96 -3.14
CA ASP A 36 -4.20 8.23 -3.58
C ASP A 36 -2.67 8.18 -3.48
N VAL A 37 -2.15 7.56 -2.42
CA VAL A 37 -0.71 7.35 -2.25
C VAL A 37 -0.17 6.46 -3.37
N CYS A 38 -0.82 5.33 -3.65
CA CYS A 38 -0.46 4.43 -4.75
C CYS A 38 -0.43 5.18 -6.09
N PHE A 39 -1.43 6.02 -6.36
CA PHE A 39 -1.50 6.82 -7.57
C PHE A 39 -0.34 7.81 -7.67
N GLU A 40 -0.01 8.54 -6.60
CA GLU A 40 1.13 9.46 -6.58
C GLU A 40 2.46 8.74 -6.77
N LEU A 41 2.67 7.62 -6.08
CA LEU A 41 3.89 6.81 -6.23
C LEU A 41 4.08 6.31 -7.66
N ARG A 42 3.01 5.85 -8.32
CA ARG A 42 3.05 5.32 -9.68
C ARG A 42 3.41 6.35 -10.76
N LYS A 43 3.32 7.64 -10.47
CA LYS A 43 3.78 8.68 -11.40
C LYS A 43 5.30 8.70 -11.55
N TYR A 44 6.04 8.23 -10.53
CA TYR A 44 7.48 8.41 -10.44
C TYR A 44 8.25 7.10 -10.18
N TYR A 45 7.59 6.09 -9.61
CA TYR A 45 8.22 4.86 -9.15
C TYR A 45 7.54 3.60 -9.70
N ASP A 46 8.37 2.65 -10.12
CA ASP A 46 7.97 1.32 -10.61
C ASP A 46 8.29 0.21 -9.57
N ILE A 47 8.20 0.55 -8.28
CA ILE A 47 8.46 -0.39 -7.18
C ILE A 47 7.21 -1.23 -6.87
N PRO A 48 7.34 -2.49 -6.45
CA PRO A 48 6.20 -3.29 -6.00
C PRO A 48 5.40 -2.63 -4.86
N ILE A 49 4.07 -2.57 -5.00
CA ILE A 49 3.14 -2.05 -3.99
C ILE A 49 2.12 -3.15 -3.62
N LEU A 50 2.18 -3.59 -2.36
CA LEU A 50 1.21 -4.52 -1.77
C LEU A 50 0.20 -3.74 -0.91
N MET A 51 -1.07 -3.77 -1.31
CA MET A 51 -2.14 -3.07 -0.61
C MET A 51 -2.78 -3.95 0.47
N LEU A 52 -2.88 -3.44 1.69
CA LEU A 52 -3.57 -4.07 2.82
C LEU A 52 -4.98 -3.48 3.00
N THR A 53 -6.00 -4.33 3.12
CA THR A 53 -7.39 -3.88 3.30
C THR A 53 -8.15 -4.69 4.34
N ALA A 54 -8.94 -4.03 5.20
CA ALA A 54 -9.90 -4.71 6.07
C ALA A 54 -11.20 -5.11 5.33
N LYS A 55 -11.46 -4.51 4.15
CA LYS A 55 -12.65 -4.79 3.34
C LYS A 55 -12.28 -5.53 2.06
N GLY A 56 -12.73 -6.78 1.96
CA GLY A 56 -12.55 -7.63 0.78
C GLY A 56 -13.58 -7.40 -0.35
N GLU A 57 -14.32 -6.29 -0.35
CA GLU A 57 -15.33 -6.01 -1.38
C GLU A 57 -14.69 -5.89 -2.78
N THR A 58 -15.22 -6.66 -3.73
CA THR A 58 -14.73 -6.78 -5.11
C THR A 58 -14.54 -5.43 -5.82
N SER A 59 -15.34 -4.42 -5.47
CA SER A 59 -15.28 -3.06 -6.04
C SER A 59 -13.97 -2.34 -5.74
N GLN A 60 -13.36 -2.57 -4.58
CA GLN A 60 -12.09 -1.96 -4.18
C GLN A 60 -10.90 -2.62 -4.90
N LYS A 61 -10.99 -3.94 -5.13
CA LYS A 61 -10.01 -4.69 -5.93
C LYS A 61 -10.01 -4.21 -7.38
N VAL A 62 -11.19 -4.03 -7.98
CA VAL A 62 -11.32 -3.50 -9.35
C VAL A 62 -10.73 -2.09 -9.44
N LYS A 63 -10.99 -1.22 -8.45
CA LYS A 63 -10.45 0.15 -8.44
C LYS A 63 -8.94 0.20 -8.45
N GLY A 64 -8.26 -0.49 -7.53
CA GLY A 64 -6.82 -0.33 -7.49
C GLY A 64 -6.06 -1.23 -8.48
N PHE A 65 -6.70 -2.24 -9.09
CA PHE A 65 -6.17 -2.86 -10.32
C PHE A 65 -6.07 -1.83 -11.47
N HIS A 66 -7.04 -0.91 -11.58
CA HIS A 66 -6.97 0.18 -12.55
C HIS A 66 -5.95 1.28 -12.19
N LEU A 67 -5.55 1.37 -10.91
CA LEU A 67 -4.57 2.35 -10.43
C LEU A 67 -3.13 1.81 -10.40
N GLY A 68 -2.91 0.56 -10.82
CA GLY A 68 -1.58 -0.05 -10.91
C GLY A 68 -1.06 -0.66 -9.61
N THR A 69 -1.93 -1.07 -8.68
CA THR A 69 -1.50 -1.93 -7.56
C THR A 69 -1.11 -3.31 -8.08
N ASP A 70 0.01 -3.86 -7.58
CA ASP A 70 0.50 -5.17 -8.00
C ASP A 70 -0.27 -6.33 -7.34
N ASP A 71 -0.64 -6.20 -6.06
CA ASP A 71 -1.41 -7.22 -5.34
C ASP A 71 -2.15 -6.67 -4.09
N TYR A 72 -3.09 -7.46 -3.55
CA TYR A 72 -3.90 -7.15 -2.36
C TYR A 72 -3.86 -8.26 -1.31
N LEU A 73 -3.66 -7.87 -0.05
CA LEU A 73 -3.83 -8.74 1.11
C LEU A 73 -4.95 -8.25 2.02
N VAL A 74 -5.93 -9.12 2.31
CA VAL A 74 -7.07 -8.80 3.17
C VAL A 74 -6.72 -9.11 4.64
N LYS A 75 -6.96 -8.15 5.55
CA LYS A 75 -6.84 -8.32 7.00
C LYS A 75 -8.15 -8.89 7.60
N PRO A 76 -8.09 -9.74 8.64
CA PRO A 76 -6.89 -10.27 9.26
C PRO A 76 -6.23 -11.36 8.41
N PHE A 77 -4.90 -11.35 8.35
CA PHE A 77 -4.11 -12.44 7.78
C PHE A 77 -3.65 -13.35 8.92
N PHE A 78 -3.85 -14.66 8.75
CA PHE A 78 -3.36 -15.62 9.72
C PHE A 78 -1.87 -15.83 9.46
N PRO A 79 -0.99 -15.63 10.46
CA PRO A 79 0.38 -16.12 10.33
C PRO A 79 0.27 -17.63 10.12
N ILE A 80 0.88 -18.14 9.05
CA ILE A 80 1.00 -19.58 8.84
C ILE A 80 1.99 -20.08 9.90
N CYS A 81 1.50 -20.34 11.11
CA CYS A 81 2.15 -21.31 11.98
C CYS A 81 1.94 -22.67 11.30
N SER A 82 2.97 -23.12 10.57
CA SER A 82 3.12 -24.55 10.35
C SER A 82 3.26 -25.23 11.72
N PRO A 83 2.69 -26.44 11.90
CA PRO A 83 2.67 -27.16 13.17
C PRO A 83 4.05 -27.41 13.76
#